data_AF-A0A024U6L4-F1
#
_entry.id   AF-A0A024U6L4-F1
#
_cell.length_a   1.000
_cell.length_b   1.000
_cell.length_c   1.000
_cell.angle_alpha   90.00
_cell.angle_beta   90.00
_cell.angle_gamma   90.00
#
_symmetry.space_group_name_H-M   'P 1'
#
loop_
_entity.id
_entity.type
_entity.pdbx_description
1 polymer ?
#
loop_
_entity_poly.entity_id
_entity_poly.type
_entity_poly.pdbx_seq_one_letter_code
_entity_poly.pdbx_strand_id
1 'polypeptide(L)'
;MDDLQYSFAAKPRAVQNARGKHREKKAKPSNAVFNIMNDPRVARGSVYAAANSIHIKRENAARVSQLPPNQRSSTQKPFKMQAIFDTPTSLQTYFPVDLTANLIEPSPHVDETEVSTQTDSFLPNDKHKKPFVLKKTGVDVSTEIAEADNLFDFDEEVAPLLTVLVNKTLKQALCEVEWEEELKYIALYLEELHTNKALDAEAVRELVAQARKAYAIKGAEKIEQRRRQEEFNLVDEKVAAASLSRVLLNQVMEDATAALTDQGVFYDPLRRQVENNFMPWMYSTANTVASKKQTARRLVEDVVGATLHHQQILRYIASLHTHVQENSITLPVGHRPAYGLEGIGPIPFSPVGRDLDKHIDAWVQANAPHVARPPLGFLADLAGIK
;
A
#
# COMPACT_ATOMS: atom_id res chain seq x y z
N MET A 1 -13.95 -27.89 -72.41
CA MET A 1 -14.37 -26.48 -72.31
C MET A 1 -15.70 -26.49 -71.59
N ASP A 2 -15.66 -26.46 -70.26
CA ASP A 2 -16.82 -26.20 -69.39
C ASP A 2 -16.26 -25.61 -68.10
N ASP A 3 -16.09 -24.29 -68.10
CA ASP A 3 -15.68 -23.52 -66.93
C ASP A 3 -16.88 -23.33 -66.00
N LEU A 4 -16.92 -24.04 -64.87
CA LEU A 4 -17.86 -23.74 -63.79
C LEU A 4 -17.41 -22.47 -63.04
N GLN A 5 -17.97 -21.33 -63.45
CA GLN A 5 -17.77 -20.05 -62.78
C GLN A 5 -18.71 -19.96 -61.56
N TYR A 6 -18.16 -20.22 -60.37
CA TYR A 6 -18.90 -20.11 -59.10
C TYR A 6 -18.96 -18.65 -58.63
N SER A 7 -20.11 -17.99 -58.76
CA SER A 7 -20.33 -16.63 -58.26
C SER A 7 -21.06 -16.64 -56.91
N PHE A 8 -20.41 -16.16 -55.85
CA PHE A 8 -21.03 -15.96 -54.53
C PHE A 8 -21.45 -14.49 -54.35
N ALA A 9 -22.75 -14.24 -54.12
CA ALA A 9 -23.29 -12.92 -53.84
C ALA A 9 -24.12 -12.94 -52.55
N ALA A 10 -23.67 -12.20 -51.52
CA ALA A 10 -24.40 -12.01 -50.27
C ALA A 10 -24.94 -10.58 -50.21
N LYS A 11 -26.24 -10.41 -49.93
CA LYS A 11 -26.88 -9.09 -49.77
C LYS A 11 -26.41 -8.42 -48.46
N PRO A 12 -26.11 -7.12 -48.44
CA PRO A 12 -25.64 -6.43 -47.24
C PRO A 12 -26.74 -6.38 -46.17
N ARG A 13 -26.40 -6.79 -44.94
CA ARG A 13 -27.29 -6.73 -43.76
C ARG A 13 -26.75 -5.68 -42.78
N ALA A 14 -27.58 -4.71 -42.41
CA ALA A 14 -27.19 -3.63 -41.51
C ALA A 14 -26.95 -4.14 -40.07
N VAL A 15 -25.88 -3.64 -39.45
CA VAL A 15 -25.44 -3.96 -38.08
C VAL A 15 -26.42 -3.33 -37.08
N GLN A 16 -27.12 -4.14 -36.29
CA GLN A 16 -27.98 -3.63 -35.22
C GLN A 16 -27.14 -3.22 -34.01
N ASN A 17 -26.94 -1.91 -33.85
CA ASN A 17 -26.32 -1.34 -32.66
C ASN A 17 -27.37 -1.11 -31.55
N ALA A 18 -27.68 -2.14 -30.78
CA ALA A 18 -28.42 -1.98 -29.52
C ALA A 18 -27.42 -1.73 -28.36
N ARG A 19 -27.10 -0.46 -28.10
CA ARG A 19 -26.38 -0.05 -26.87
C ARG A 19 -27.37 -0.05 -25.69
N GLY A 20 -27.38 -1.11 -24.90
CA GLY A 20 -28.01 -1.12 -23.57
C GLY A 20 -27.21 -0.29 -22.56
N LYS A 21 -27.91 0.57 -21.80
CA LYS A 21 -27.32 1.41 -20.73
C LYS A 21 -27.10 0.61 -19.44
N HIS A 22 -25.86 0.67 -18.95
CA HIS A 22 -25.36 0.66 -17.57
C HIS A 22 -26.28 0.21 -16.40
N ARG A 23 -26.01 -0.96 -15.79
CA ARG A 23 -25.60 -1.12 -14.37
C ARG A 23 -25.47 -2.61 -13.95
N GLU A 24 -24.32 -2.92 -13.35
CA GLU A 24 -23.98 -4.01 -12.41
C GLU A 24 -23.67 -5.46 -12.85
N LYS A 25 -22.43 -5.84 -12.46
CA LYS A 25 -21.92 -7.16 -12.04
C LYS A 25 -21.57 -8.21 -13.13
N LYS A 26 -20.25 -8.21 -13.45
CA LYS A 26 -19.39 -9.33 -13.89
C LYS A 26 -20.08 -10.49 -14.64
N ALA A 27 -20.42 -10.26 -15.90
CA ALA A 27 -20.46 -11.32 -16.91
C ALA A 27 -19.26 -11.11 -17.86
N LYS A 28 -18.47 -12.16 -18.08
CA LYS A 28 -17.35 -12.15 -19.03
C LYS A 28 -17.86 -11.74 -20.42
N PRO A 29 -17.18 -10.85 -21.15
CA PRO A 29 -17.66 -10.40 -22.46
C PRO A 29 -17.63 -11.58 -23.45
N SER A 30 -18.81 -12.02 -23.88
CA SER A 30 -19.01 -12.83 -25.08
C SER A 30 -18.85 -11.94 -26.31
N ASN A 31 -17.62 -11.50 -26.55
CA ASN A 31 -17.16 -10.91 -27.80
C ASN A 31 -15.81 -11.54 -28.17
N ALA A 32 -15.72 -12.85 -27.98
CA ALA A 32 -14.74 -13.62 -28.73
C ALA A 32 -15.23 -13.62 -30.17
N VAL A 33 -14.60 -12.79 -31.00
CA VAL A 33 -14.34 -13.08 -32.42
C VAL A 33 -14.38 -14.59 -32.58
N PHE A 34 -15.27 -15.13 -33.43
CA PHE A 34 -15.33 -16.55 -33.74
C PHE A 34 -13.96 -16.96 -34.23
N ASN A 35 -13.12 -17.38 -33.29
CA ASN A 35 -11.77 -17.75 -33.58
C ASN A 35 -11.93 -19.09 -34.25
N ILE A 36 -11.68 -19.12 -35.56
CA ILE A 36 -11.70 -20.33 -36.38
C ILE A 36 -10.86 -21.42 -35.70
N MET A 37 -9.87 -21.04 -34.87
CA MET A 37 -9.08 -21.89 -33.96
C MET A 37 -9.86 -22.79 -32.99
N ASN A 38 -11.11 -22.45 -32.67
CA ASN A 38 -11.96 -23.19 -31.76
C ASN A 38 -13.17 -23.85 -32.45
N ASP A 39 -13.28 -23.79 -33.79
CA ASP A 39 -14.37 -24.44 -34.53
C ASP A 39 -14.05 -25.94 -34.73
N PRO A 40 -14.88 -26.85 -34.20
CA PRO A 40 -14.67 -28.31 -34.32
C PRO A 40 -14.79 -28.84 -35.76
N ARG A 41 -15.26 -28.04 -36.72
CA ARG A 41 -15.33 -28.41 -38.15
C ARG A 41 -14.04 -28.13 -38.91
N VAL A 42 -13.11 -27.38 -38.31
CA VAL A 42 -11.85 -26.99 -38.95
C VAL A 42 -10.78 -28.01 -38.56
N ALA A 43 -10.49 -28.95 -39.47
CA ALA A 43 -9.43 -29.92 -39.27
C ALA A 43 -8.06 -29.22 -39.21
N ARG A 44 -7.32 -29.41 -38.11
CA ARG A 44 -5.99 -28.86 -37.91
C ARG A 44 -4.97 -29.97 -37.71
N GLY A 45 -3.89 -29.90 -38.47
CA GLY A 45 -2.73 -30.76 -38.30
C GLY A 45 -2.86 -32.13 -38.99
N SER A 46 -1.71 -32.80 -39.07
CA SER A 46 -1.54 -34.11 -39.69
C SER A 46 -2.52 -35.14 -39.10
N VAL A 47 -3.04 -36.02 -39.97
CA VAL A 47 -4.16 -36.96 -39.81
C VAL A 47 -4.06 -37.90 -38.58
N TYR A 48 -2.91 -37.94 -37.89
CA TYR A 48 -2.64 -38.79 -36.73
C TYR A 48 -3.30 -38.36 -35.41
N ALA A 49 -3.74 -37.11 -35.24
CA ALA A 49 -4.32 -36.65 -33.97
C ALA A 49 -5.74 -37.20 -33.70
N ALA A 50 -6.52 -37.51 -34.75
CA ALA A 50 -7.89 -38.00 -34.60
C ALA A 50 -7.95 -39.43 -34.00
N ALA A 51 -6.96 -40.28 -34.28
CA ALA A 51 -6.89 -41.66 -33.79
C ALA A 51 -6.76 -41.75 -32.26
N ASN A 52 -6.12 -40.76 -31.62
CA ASN A 52 -5.86 -40.78 -30.18
C ASN A 52 -7.04 -40.29 -29.32
N SER A 53 -8.02 -39.58 -29.89
CA SER A 53 -9.22 -39.16 -29.15
C SER A 53 -10.26 -40.28 -28.96
N ILE A 54 -10.16 -41.37 -29.72
CA ILE A 54 -11.11 -42.50 -29.67
C ILE A 54 -10.74 -43.48 -28.54
N HIS A 55 -9.48 -43.48 -28.08
CA HIS A 55 -8.97 -44.43 -27.08
C HIS A 55 -9.09 -43.99 -25.61
N ILE A 56 -9.62 -42.80 -25.30
CA ILE A 56 -9.69 -42.28 -23.92
C ILE A 56 -11.07 -42.51 -23.24
N LYS A 57 -12.02 -43.21 -23.89
CA LYS A 57 -13.37 -43.42 -23.33
C LYS A 57 -13.78 -44.87 -23.07
N ARG A 58 -12.83 -45.80 -22.93
CA ARG A 58 -13.13 -47.11 -22.33
C ARG A 58 -12.08 -47.47 -21.29
N GLU A 59 -12.59 -47.97 -20.18
CA GLU A 59 -11.88 -48.57 -19.04
C GLU A 59 -11.33 -47.58 -18.01
N ASN A 60 -12.15 -47.29 -16.99
CA ASN A 60 -11.98 -47.94 -15.68
C ASN A 60 -12.86 -47.26 -14.62
N ALA A 61 -13.99 -47.91 -14.32
CA ALA A 61 -14.68 -47.75 -13.05
C ALA A 61 -14.26 -48.91 -12.12
N ALA A 62 -14.07 -48.58 -10.85
CA ALA A 62 -13.77 -49.46 -9.70
C ALA A 62 -12.32 -49.91 -9.51
N ARG A 63 -11.61 -49.28 -8.56
CA ARG A 63 -11.52 -49.75 -7.16
C ARG A 63 -10.76 -48.75 -6.29
N VAL A 64 -11.27 -48.55 -5.08
CA VAL A 64 -10.74 -47.73 -3.99
C VAL A 64 -10.02 -48.63 -2.99
N SER A 65 -8.83 -48.22 -2.50
CA SER A 65 -8.38 -48.23 -1.07
C SER A 65 -6.84 -48.05 -1.00
N GLN A 66 -6.33 -46.91 -0.49
CA GLN A 66 -5.56 -46.71 0.77
C GLN A 66 -4.21 -47.50 0.84
N LEU A 67 -3.00 -47.00 1.17
CA LEU A 67 -2.39 -45.82 1.82
C LEU A 67 -0.85 -45.81 1.45
N PRO A 68 -0.02 -44.81 1.87
CA PRO A 68 1.22 -44.34 1.20
C PRO A 68 2.51 -44.65 2.05
N PRO A 69 3.70 -43.96 1.97
CA PRO A 69 4.22 -42.94 1.04
C PRO A 69 5.73 -43.09 0.60
N ASN A 70 6.11 -42.30 -0.42
CA ASN A 70 7.39 -41.56 -0.57
C ASN A 70 8.75 -42.31 -0.70
N GLN A 71 9.28 -42.39 -1.92
CA GLN A 71 10.72 -42.16 -2.18
C GLN A 71 10.91 -41.30 -3.43
N ARG A 72 11.34 -40.05 -3.20
CA ARG A 72 11.86 -39.14 -4.22
C ARG A 72 13.36 -39.38 -4.36
N SER A 73 13.83 -39.71 -5.56
CA SER A 73 15.00 -39.11 -6.22
C SER A 73 15.42 -39.95 -7.43
N SER A 74 14.88 -39.63 -8.61
CA SER A 74 15.64 -39.84 -9.84
C SER A 74 15.71 -38.52 -10.58
N THR A 75 16.94 -38.08 -10.81
CA THR A 75 17.30 -36.94 -11.63
C THR A 75 16.87 -37.23 -13.07
N GLN A 76 15.65 -36.81 -13.43
CA GLN A 76 15.24 -36.79 -14.82
C GLN A 76 16.09 -35.77 -15.57
N LYS A 77 16.95 -36.28 -16.46
CA LYS A 77 17.65 -35.47 -17.46
C LYS A 77 16.59 -34.71 -18.28
N PRO A 78 16.74 -33.39 -18.51
CA PRO A 78 15.77 -32.67 -19.31
C PRO A 78 15.83 -33.20 -20.75
N PHE A 79 14.70 -33.75 -21.22
CA PHE A 79 14.47 -33.92 -22.65
C PHE A 79 14.51 -32.53 -23.27
N LYS A 80 15.58 -32.24 -24.03
CA LYS A 80 15.63 -31.03 -24.86
C LYS A 80 14.53 -31.18 -25.91
N MET A 81 13.48 -30.37 -25.82
CA MET A 81 12.54 -30.21 -26.92
C MET A 81 13.31 -29.53 -28.06
N GLN A 82 13.61 -30.29 -29.11
CA GLN A 82 14.12 -29.73 -30.37
C GLN A 82 13.04 -28.79 -30.91
N ALA A 83 13.42 -27.56 -31.23
CA ALA A 83 12.50 -26.59 -31.80
C ALA A 83 12.10 -27.04 -33.21
N ILE A 84 10.91 -26.68 -33.67
CA ILE A 84 10.40 -27.03 -35.03
C ILE A 84 11.32 -26.49 -36.14
N PHE A 85 12.18 -25.52 -35.82
CA PHE A 85 13.15 -24.91 -36.73
C PHE A 85 14.56 -25.53 -36.64
N ASP A 86 14.81 -26.48 -35.73
CA ASP A 86 16.07 -27.21 -35.68
C ASP A 86 16.09 -28.29 -36.76
N THR A 87 17.06 -28.23 -37.67
CA THR A 87 17.27 -29.28 -38.67
C THR A 87 17.65 -30.60 -37.98
N PRO A 88 16.96 -31.72 -38.24
CA PRO A 88 17.27 -33.00 -37.59
C PRO A 88 18.70 -33.43 -37.92
N THR A 89 19.58 -33.46 -36.91
CA THR A 89 21.03 -33.68 -37.05
C THR A 89 21.42 -35.11 -37.44
N SER A 90 20.47 -36.04 -37.58
CA SER A 90 20.79 -37.36 -38.13
C SER A 90 19.62 -37.91 -38.93
N LEU A 91 19.73 -37.85 -40.25
CA LEU A 91 19.03 -38.79 -41.10
C LEU A 91 19.69 -40.16 -40.86
N GLN A 92 19.12 -40.96 -39.95
CA GLN A 92 19.47 -42.38 -39.89
C GLN A 92 18.89 -43.04 -41.14
N THR A 93 19.70 -43.12 -42.19
CA THR A 93 19.31 -43.63 -43.52
C THR A 93 19.41 -45.14 -43.65
N TYR A 94 19.52 -45.90 -42.56
CA TYR A 94 19.62 -47.36 -42.61
C TYR A 94 18.65 -48.03 -41.64
N PHE A 95 17.55 -48.54 -42.22
CA PHE A 95 16.70 -49.54 -41.59
C PHE A 95 17.02 -50.88 -42.26
N PRO A 96 17.66 -51.84 -41.56
CA PRO A 96 17.87 -53.17 -42.13
C PRO A 96 16.51 -53.86 -42.27
N VAL A 97 15.98 -53.87 -43.49
CA VAL A 97 14.79 -54.65 -43.85
C VAL A 97 15.26 -56.04 -44.24
N ASP A 98 14.79 -57.05 -43.50
CA ASP A 98 15.11 -58.45 -43.79
C ASP A 98 14.32 -58.92 -45.02
N LEU A 99 15.04 -59.15 -46.12
CA LEU A 99 14.48 -59.58 -47.41
C LEU A 99 14.45 -61.10 -47.57
N THR A 100 14.85 -61.87 -46.56
CA THR A 100 14.93 -63.35 -46.61
C THR A 100 13.61 -64.00 -47.04
N ALA A 101 12.47 -63.47 -46.60
CA ALA A 101 11.15 -64.00 -46.96
C ALA A 101 10.78 -63.83 -48.44
N ASN A 102 11.41 -62.90 -49.17
CA ASN A 102 11.10 -62.60 -50.58
C ASN A 102 12.15 -63.15 -51.57
N LEU A 103 13.17 -63.87 -51.07
CA LEU A 103 14.24 -64.44 -51.88
C LEU A 103 13.94 -65.84 -52.42
N ILE A 104 12.81 -66.45 -52.02
CA ILE A 104 12.40 -67.78 -52.47
C ILE A 104 11.10 -67.66 -53.26
N GLU A 105 11.15 -68.04 -54.54
CA GLU A 105 9.96 -68.17 -55.39
C GLU A 105 9.11 -69.35 -54.90
N PRO A 106 7.84 -69.15 -54.46
CA PRO A 106 6.99 -70.26 -54.05
C PRO A 106 6.52 -71.03 -55.29
N SER A 107 7.21 -72.12 -55.62
CA SER A 107 6.73 -73.07 -56.64
C SER A 107 5.44 -73.74 -56.14
N PRO A 108 4.35 -73.81 -56.93
CA PRO A 108 3.13 -74.47 -56.50
C PRO A 108 3.39 -75.96 -56.26
N HIS A 109 3.00 -76.45 -55.08
CA HIS A 109 3.04 -77.87 -54.75
C HIS A 109 2.06 -78.63 -55.65
N VAL A 110 2.53 -79.67 -56.33
CA VAL A 110 1.69 -80.58 -57.14
C VAL A 110 1.43 -81.81 -56.29
N ASP A 111 0.16 -82.08 -56.00
CA ASP A 111 -0.25 -83.29 -55.28
C ASP A 111 -0.13 -84.51 -56.23
N GLU A 112 0.78 -85.42 -55.92
CA GLU A 112 0.96 -86.67 -56.66
C GLU A 112 0.08 -87.78 -56.05
N THR A 113 -0.81 -88.38 -56.84
CA THR A 113 -1.58 -89.57 -56.46
C THR A 113 -0.98 -90.82 -57.13
N GLU A 114 -0.40 -91.72 -56.33
CA GLU A 114 0.01 -93.05 -56.77
C GLU A 114 -1.20 -93.95 -57.00
N VAL A 115 -1.36 -94.45 -58.23
CA VAL A 115 -2.35 -95.47 -58.58
C VAL A 115 -1.60 -96.73 -59.01
N SER A 116 -1.62 -97.77 -58.17
CA SER A 116 -1.04 -99.07 -58.50
C SER A 116 -2.10 -100.02 -59.06
N THR A 117 -1.96 -100.46 -60.31
CA THR A 117 -2.75 -101.55 -60.90
C THR A 117 -1.99 -102.88 -60.84
N GLN A 118 -2.61 -103.88 -60.22
CA GLN A 118 -2.09 -105.25 -60.12
C GLN A 118 -2.09 -105.92 -61.50
N THR A 119 -0.90 -106.09 -62.09
CA THR A 119 -0.69 -106.92 -63.27
C THR A 119 0.35 -107.99 -62.94
N ASP A 120 0.00 -109.23 -63.26
CA ASP A 120 0.80 -110.41 -62.96
C ASP A 120 2.14 -110.37 -63.71
N SER A 121 3.17 -110.95 -63.10
CA SER A 121 4.54 -110.85 -63.56
C SER A 121 4.74 -111.70 -64.83
N PHE A 122 4.82 -111.06 -65.99
CA PHE A 122 5.12 -111.72 -67.27
C PHE A 122 6.41 -112.55 -67.16
N LEU A 123 6.31 -113.89 -67.26
CA LEU A 123 7.48 -114.75 -67.39
C LEU A 123 8.10 -114.58 -68.79
N PRO A 124 9.42 -114.28 -68.90
CA PRO A 124 10.09 -114.14 -70.19
C PRO A 124 10.05 -115.43 -71.01
N ASN A 125 9.51 -115.33 -72.22
CA ASN A 125 9.54 -116.41 -73.20
C ASN A 125 10.88 -116.39 -73.95
N ASP A 126 11.87 -117.14 -73.47
CA ASP A 126 13.23 -117.24 -74.06
C ASP A 126 13.28 -117.91 -75.45
N LYS A 127 12.13 -118.11 -76.10
CA LYS A 127 12.03 -118.72 -77.44
C LYS A 127 12.04 -117.72 -78.59
N HIS A 128 12.16 -116.41 -78.33
CA HIS A 128 12.36 -115.39 -79.37
C HIS A 128 13.78 -114.84 -79.35
N LYS A 129 14.50 -115.23 -80.41
CA LYS A 129 15.89 -114.89 -80.76
C LYS A 129 16.21 -113.41 -80.54
N LYS A 130 17.42 -113.14 -80.03
CA LYS A 130 18.09 -111.83 -79.83
C LYS A 130 17.52 -110.72 -80.74
N PRO A 131 17.17 -109.53 -80.21
CA PRO A 131 16.71 -108.41 -81.04
C PRO A 131 17.75 -108.15 -82.14
N PHE A 132 17.29 -108.12 -83.38
CA PHE A 132 18.15 -107.92 -84.53
C PHE A 132 18.67 -106.48 -84.52
N VAL A 133 19.87 -106.29 -83.96
CA VAL A 133 20.60 -105.02 -84.03
C VAL A 133 21.30 -104.97 -85.38
N LEU A 134 20.83 -104.11 -86.30
CA LEU A 134 21.57 -103.79 -87.52
C LEU A 134 22.97 -103.31 -87.13
N LYS A 135 24.01 -103.87 -87.74
CA LYS A 135 25.36 -103.30 -87.63
C LYS A 135 25.28 -101.85 -88.14
N LYS A 136 25.82 -100.89 -87.39
CA LYS A 136 25.89 -99.48 -87.81
C LYS A 136 26.58 -99.46 -89.17
N THR A 137 25.81 -99.18 -90.22
CA THR A 137 26.32 -99.17 -91.59
C THR A 137 26.36 -97.71 -92.02
N GLY A 138 27.53 -97.11 -91.91
CA GLY A 138 27.82 -95.70 -92.14
C GLY A 138 29.21 -95.36 -91.63
N VAL A 139 29.89 -94.41 -92.26
CA VAL A 139 31.18 -93.89 -91.79
C VAL A 139 30.89 -92.78 -90.80
N ASP A 140 31.44 -92.90 -89.59
CA ASP A 140 31.36 -91.83 -88.60
C ASP A 140 32.28 -90.67 -89.02
N VAL A 141 31.71 -89.47 -89.15
CA VAL A 141 32.43 -88.25 -89.52
C VAL A 141 32.31 -87.26 -88.37
N SER A 142 33.44 -86.92 -87.76
CA SER A 142 33.57 -85.76 -86.88
C SER A 142 33.99 -84.55 -87.73
N THR A 143 33.32 -83.43 -87.55
CA THR A 143 33.71 -82.15 -88.14
C THR A 143 34.19 -81.22 -87.03
N GLU A 144 35.31 -80.55 -87.25
CA GLU A 144 35.89 -79.55 -86.35
C GLU A 144 36.20 -78.30 -87.17
N ILE A 145 36.00 -77.12 -86.58
CA ILE A 145 36.31 -75.83 -87.20
C ILE A 145 37.78 -75.53 -86.89
N ALA A 146 38.60 -75.38 -87.91
CA ALA A 146 40.02 -75.13 -87.74
C ALA A 146 40.27 -73.62 -87.50
N GLU A 147 41.34 -73.27 -86.79
CA GLU A 147 41.72 -71.85 -86.59
C GLU A 147 41.97 -71.11 -87.93
N ALA A 148 42.29 -71.84 -89.00
CA ALA A 148 42.49 -71.29 -90.35
C ALA A 148 41.18 -70.93 -91.08
N ASP A 149 40.01 -71.35 -90.57
CA ASP A 149 38.71 -71.05 -91.19
C ASP A 149 38.28 -69.59 -90.97
N ASN A 150 39.01 -68.82 -90.14
CA ASN A 150 38.80 -67.38 -89.87
C ASN A 150 37.33 -67.00 -89.65
N LEU A 151 36.60 -67.81 -88.88
CA LEU A 151 35.16 -67.65 -88.67
C LEU A 151 34.80 -66.42 -87.81
N PHE A 152 35.78 -65.81 -87.15
CA PHE A 152 35.62 -64.60 -86.33
C PHE A 152 35.83 -63.35 -87.17
N ASP A 153 34.78 -62.55 -87.36
CA ASP A 153 34.85 -61.22 -87.94
C ASP A 153 34.96 -60.17 -86.83
N PHE A 154 36.12 -59.54 -86.72
CA PHE A 154 36.37 -58.52 -85.68
C PHE A 154 35.43 -57.32 -85.82
N ASP A 155 35.09 -56.91 -87.05
CA ASP A 155 34.28 -55.71 -87.27
C ASP A 155 32.81 -55.92 -86.83
N GLU A 156 32.29 -57.14 -87.00
CA GLU A 156 30.95 -57.51 -86.52
C GLU A 156 30.93 -57.69 -85.00
N GLU A 157 31.92 -58.37 -84.43
CA GLU A 157 31.95 -58.74 -83.02
C GLU A 157 32.33 -57.56 -82.09
N VAL A 158 33.05 -56.55 -82.60
CA VAL A 158 33.37 -55.34 -81.83
C VAL A 158 32.22 -54.33 -81.79
N ALA A 159 31.26 -54.41 -82.73
CA ALA A 159 30.20 -53.42 -82.86
C ALA A 159 29.31 -53.28 -81.59
N PRO A 160 28.91 -54.37 -80.89
CA PRO A 160 28.17 -54.26 -79.63
C PRO A 160 29.00 -53.62 -78.51
N LEU A 161 30.29 -53.96 -78.43
CA LEU A 161 31.21 -53.40 -77.43
C LEU A 161 31.39 -51.90 -77.63
N LEU A 162 31.64 -51.47 -78.87
CA LEU A 162 31.82 -50.07 -79.22
C LEU A 162 30.52 -49.28 -78.98
N THR A 163 29.36 -49.85 -79.32
CA THR A 163 28.05 -49.25 -79.05
C THR A 163 27.84 -49.00 -77.56
N VAL A 164 28.15 -49.97 -76.71
CA VAL A 164 28.03 -49.80 -75.25
C VAL A 164 29.01 -48.76 -74.72
N LEU A 165 30.26 -48.77 -75.18
CA LEU A 165 31.28 -47.81 -74.75
C LEU A 165 30.91 -46.37 -75.14
N VAL A 166 30.52 -46.14 -76.40
CA VAL A 166 30.10 -44.81 -76.86
C VAL A 166 28.84 -44.34 -76.15
N ASN A 167 27.82 -45.21 -76.02
CA ASN A 167 26.59 -44.82 -75.33
C ASN A 167 26.82 -44.54 -73.85
N LYS A 168 27.66 -45.33 -73.17
CA LYS A 168 27.96 -45.12 -71.75
C LYS A 168 28.76 -43.84 -71.55
N THR A 169 29.77 -43.59 -72.37
CA THR A 169 30.59 -42.36 -72.29
C THR A 169 29.77 -41.11 -72.59
N LEU A 170 28.92 -41.13 -73.62
CA LEU A 170 28.03 -40.01 -73.94
C LEU A 170 26.99 -39.77 -72.84
N LYS A 171 26.36 -40.83 -72.32
CA LYS A 171 25.40 -40.68 -71.20
C LYS A 171 26.07 -40.15 -69.94
N GLN A 172 27.26 -40.65 -69.61
CA GLN A 172 28.02 -40.18 -68.46
C GLN A 172 28.39 -38.69 -68.63
N ALA A 173 28.92 -38.30 -69.79
CA ALA A 173 29.26 -36.92 -70.08
C ALA A 173 28.04 -35.98 -70.02
N LEU A 174 26.88 -36.43 -70.52
CA LEU A 174 25.63 -35.67 -70.42
C LEU A 174 25.21 -35.47 -68.95
N CYS A 175 25.20 -36.54 -68.15
CA CYS A 175 24.86 -36.43 -66.73
C CYS A 175 25.85 -35.55 -65.96
N GLU A 176 27.14 -35.62 -66.25
CA GLU A 176 28.15 -34.76 -65.63
C GLU A 176 27.91 -33.28 -65.94
N VAL A 177 27.59 -32.94 -67.19
CA VAL A 177 27.26 -31.56 -67.58
C VAL A 177 25.99 -31.07 -66.89
N GLU A 178 24.93 -31.88 -66.85
CA GLU A 178 23.69 -31.54 -66.15
C GLU A 178 23.94 -31.31 -64.64
N TRP A 179 24.72 -32.17 -63.99
CA TRP A 179 25.08 -31.99 -62.59
C TRP A 179 25.92 -30.75 -62.32
N GLU A 180 26.87 -30.42 -63.22
CA GLU A 180 27.63 -29.18 -63.11
C GLU A 180 26.74 -27.95 -63.23
N GLU A 181 25.74 -27.97 -64.11
CA GLU A 181 24.77 -26.89 -64.25
C GLU A 181 23.90 -26.76 -63.00
N GLU A 182 23.37 -27.87 -62.48
CA GLU A 182 22.59 -27.88 -61.24
C GLU A 182 23.41 -27.35 -60.05
N LEU A 183 24.67 -27.78 -59.91
CA LEU A 183 25.58 -27.28 -58.87
C LEU A 183 25.83 -25.78 -59.01
N LYS A 184 25.99 -25.25 -60.23
CA LYS A 184 26.11 -23.81 -60.48
C LYS A 184 24.84 -23.06 -60.05
N TYR A 185 23.67 -23.57 -60.40
CA TYR A 185 22.40 -22.96 -59.96
C TYR A 185 22.23 -22.97 -58.44
N ILE A 186 22.56 -24.08 -57.78
CA ILE A 186 22.51 -24.18 -56.31
C ILE A 186 23.49 -23.18 -55.68
N ALA A 187 24.70 -23.04 -56.22
CA ALA A 187 25.68 -22.09 -55.72
C ALA A 187 25.19 -20.64 -55.81
N LEU A 188 24.63 -20.24 -56.97
CA LEU A 188 24.05 -18.91 -57.17
C LEU A 188 22.88 -18.66 -56.22
N TYR A 189 21.99 -19.64 -56.05
CA TYR A 189 20.87 -19.53 -55.14
C TYR A 189 21.30 -19.39 -53.67
N LEU A 190 22.33 -20.13 -53.24
CA LEU A 190 22.89 -20.00 -51.90
C LEU A 190 23.56 -18.64 -51.68
N GLU A 191 24.27 -18.12 -52.69
CA GLU A 191 24.85 -16.77 -52.64
C GLU A 191 23.76 -15.72 -52.44
N GLU A 192 22.69 -15.75 -53.26
CA GLU A 192 21.55 -14.83 -53.14
C GLU A 192 20.86 -14.94 -51.76
N LEU A 193 20.67 -16.18 -51.26
CA LEU A 193 20.12 -16.38 -49.92
C LEU A 193 21.01 -15.80 -48.83
N HIS A 194 22.34 -15.94 -48.96
CA HIS A 194 23.28 -15.39 -48.00
C HIS A 194 23.28 -13.86 -48.04
N THR A 195 23.24 -13.24 -49.23
CA THR A 195 23.14 -11.79 -49.36
C THR A 195 21.84 -11.27 -48.75
N ASN A 196 20.71 -11.91 -49.04
CA ASN A 196 19.41 -11.51 -48.47
C ASN A 196 19.38 -11.65 -46.95
N LYS A 197 19.89 -12.76 -46.40
CA LYS A 197 20.00 -12.95 -44.95
C LYS A 197 20.91 -11.92 -44.29
N ALA A 198 22.00 -11.52 -44.95
CA ALA A 198 22.90 -10.49 -44.42
C ALA A 198 22.20 -9.12 -44.37
N LEU A 199 21.46 -8.76 -45.42
CA LEU A 199 20.66 -7.53 -45.47
C LEU A 199 19.55 -7.52 -44.40
N ASP A 200 18.83 -8.64 -44.24
CA ASP A 200 17.80 -8.78 -43.20
C ASP A 200 18.40 -8.66 -41.79
N ALA A 201 19.55 -9.29 -41.55
CA ALA A 201 20.25 -9.22 -40.27
C ALA A 201 20.69 -7.78 -39.95
N GLU A 202 21.14 -7.02 -40.95
CA GLU A 202 21.49 -5.61 -40.80
C GLU A 202 20.26 -4.77 -40.47
N ALA A 203 19.16 -4.92 -41.21
CA ALA A 203 17.90 -4.23 -40.95
C ALA A 203 17.35 -4.50 -39.53
N VAL A 204 17.40 -5.76 -39.08
CA VAL A 204 17.02 -6.13 -37.71
C VAL A 204 17.94 -5.48 -36.68
N ARG A 205 19.26 -5.44 -36.94
CA ARG A 205 20.22 -4.82 -36.03
C ARG A 205 19.96 -3.32 -35.87
N GLU A 206 19.64 -2.61 -36.95
CA GLU A 206 19.28 -1.19 -36.90
C GLU A 206 18.00 -0.97 -36.10
N LEU A 207 16.95 -1.76 -36.33
CA LEU A 207 15.68 -1.68 -35.62
C LEU A 207 15.89 -1.91 -34.11
N VAL A 208 16.66 -2.93 -33.73
CA VAL A 208 16.99 -3.21 -32.34
C VAL A 208 17.78 -2.05 -31.71
N ALA A 209 18.72 -1.45 -32.44
CA ALA A 209 19.47 -0.29 -31.95
C ALA A 209 18.57 0.93 -31.73
N GLN A 210 17.64 1.21 -32.65
CA GLN A 210 16.65 2.27 -32.51
C GLN A 210 15.71 2.02 -31.32
N ALA A 211 15.20 0.79 -31.17
CA ALA A 211 14.34 0.40 -30.06
C ALA A 211 15.07 0.55 -28.71
N ARG A 212 16.35 0.17 -28.64
CA ARG A 212 17.18 0.33 -27.43
C ARG A 212 17.37 1.82 -27.08
N LYS A 213 17.64 2.68 -28.07
CA LYS A 213 17.74 4.14 -27.86
C LYS A 213 16.41 4.70 -27.36
N ALA A 214 15.30 4.37 -28.00
CA ALA A 214 13.97 4.83 -27.61
C ALA A 214 13.59 4.36 -26.19
N TYR A 215 13.92 3.12 -25.83
CA TYR A 215 13.71 2.59 -24.49
C TYR A 215 14.54 3.33 -23.44
N ALA A 216 15.81 3.63 -23.74
CA ALA A 216 16.69 4.40 -22.85
C ALA A 216 16.16 5.82 -22.61
N ILE A 217 15.71 6.51 -23.67
CA ILE A 217 15.11 7.85 -23.57
C ILE A 217 13.84 7.82 -22.69
N LYS A 218 12.92 6.89 -22.96
CA LYS A 218 11.70 6.71 -22.15
C LYS A 218 12.02 6.39 -20.69
N GLY A 219 13.07 5.60 -20.45
CA GLY A 219 13.55 5.29 -19.11
C GLY A 219 14.03 6.53 -18.37
N ALA A 220 14.84 7.37 -19.02
CA ALA A 220 15.34 8.62 -18.46
C ALA A 220 14.19 9.61 -18.17
N GLU A 221 13.26 9.78 -19.10
CA GLU A 221 12.08 10.65 -18.94
C GLU A 221 11.22 10.21 -17.74
N LYS A 222 10.99 8.91 -17.58
CA LYS A 222 10.23 8.36 -16.44
C LYS A 222 10.90 8.64 -15.10
N ILE A 223 12.24 8.60 -15.03
CA ILE A 223 12.99 8.93 -13.82
C ILE A 223 12.85 10.42 -13.51
N GLU A 224 12.99 11.29 -14.51
CA GLU A 224 12.85 12.73 -14.34
C GLU A 224 11.43 13.12 -13.90
N GLN A 225 10.41 12.56 -14.53
CA GLN A 225 9.01 12.78 -14.15
C GLN A 225 8.74 12.35 -12.71
N ARG A 226 9.28 11.20 -12.28
CA ARG A 226 9.17 10.76 -10.89
C ARG A 226 9.82 11.76 -9.93
N ARG A 227 11.04 12.23 -10.25
CA ARG A 227 11.75 13.23 -9.43
C ARG A 227 10.94 14.52 -9.32
N ARG A 228 10.41 15.03 -10.43
CA ARG A 228 9.55 16.22 -10.45
C ARG A 228 8.28 16.03 -9.62
N GLN A 229 7.68 14.84 -9.66
CA GLN A 229 6.50 14.55 -8.84
C GLN A 229 6.83 14.50 -7.35
N GLU A 230 7.95 13.91 -6.97
CA GLU A 230 8.43 13.89 -5.58
C GLU A 230 8.71 15.30 -5.08
N GLU A 231 9.42 16.12 -5.87
CA GLU A 231 9.67 17.53 -5.57
C GLU A 231 8.35 18.32 -5.44
N PHE A 232 7.41 18.11 -6.35
CA PHE A 232 6.09 18.75 -6.30
C PHE A 232 5.32 18.39 -5.03
N ASN A 233 5.26 17.10 -4.67
CA ASN A 233 4.56 16.64 -3.46
C ASN A 233 5.16 17.27 -2.19
N LEU A 234 6.49 17.38 -2.13
CA LEU A 234 7.17 18.04 -1.00
C LEU A 234 6.84 19.53 -0.91
N VAL A 235 6.75 20.21 -2.06
CA VAL A 235 6.36 21.62 -2.10
C VAL A 235 4.90 21.78 -1.70
N ASP A 236 4.01 20.93 -2.20
CA ASP A 236 2.58 20.95 -1.87
C ASP A 236 2.35 20.76 -0.37
N GLU A 237 3.02 19.80 0.26
CA GLU A 237 2.95 19.59 1.71
C GLU A 237 3.45 20.82 2.49
N LYS A 238 4.56 21.43 2.06
CA LYS A 238 5.09 22.65 2.70
C LYS A 238 4.15 23.83 2.57
N VAL A 239 3.56 24.03 1.39
CA VAL A 239 2.59 25.11 1.15
C VAL A 239 1.33 24.88 1.97
N ALA A 240 0.81 23.64 2.00
CA ALA A 240 -0.32 23.27 2.83
C ALA A 240 -0.05 23.54 4.32
N ALA A 241 1.09 23.08 4.83
CA ALA A 241 1.49 23.31 6.22
C ALA A 241 1.62 24.82 6.53
N ALA A 242 2.28 25.59 5.68
CA ALA A 242 2.41 27.04 5.86
C ALA A 242 1.05 27.76 5.85
N SER A 243 0.15 27.37 4.94
CA SER A 243 -1.20 27.93 4.88
C SER A 243 -2.01 27.61 6.15
N LEU A 244 -1.94 26.36 6.62
CA LEU A 244 -2.61 25.91 7.84
C LEU A 244 -2.05 26.62 9.06
N SER A 245 -0.73 26.69 9.20
CA SER A 245 -0.07 27.40 10.30
C SER A 245 -0.50 28.85 10.35
N ARG A 246 -0.65 29.54 9.21
CA ARG A 246 -1.08 30.94 9.20
C ARG A 246 -2.51 31.11 9.70
N VAL A 247 -3.43 30.25 9.29
CA VAL A 247 -4.82 30.28 9.78
C VAL A 247 -4.88 29.94 11.27
N LEU A 248 -4.22 28.87 11.68
CA LEU A 248 -4.26 28.37 13.05
C LEU A 248 -3.53 29.29 14.03
N LEU A 249 -2.39 29.87 13.66
CA LEU A 249 -1.68 30.82 14.52
C LEU A 249 -2.52 32.06 14.79
N ASN A 250 -3.23 32.59 13.79
CA ASN A 250 -4.11 33.74 14.01
C ASN A 250 -5.22 33.40 15.01
N GLN A 251 -5.88 32.24 14.85
CA GLN A 251 -6.92 31.77 15.77
C GLN A 251 -6.37 31.54 17.18
N VAL A 252 -5.23 30.84 17.31
CA VAL A 252 -4.61 30.57 18.61
C VAL A 252 -4.16 31.86 19.29
N MET A 253 -3.68 32.86 18.55
CA MET A 253 -3.34 34.17 19.12
C MET A 253 -4.60 34.88 19.64
N GLU A 254 -5.68 34.90 18.88
CA GLU A 254 -6.96 35.46 19.32
C GLU A 254 -7.49 34.73 20.57
N ASP A 255 -7.54 33.40 20.55
CA ASP A 255 -8.01 32.58 21.67
C ASP A 255 -7.12 32.74 22.91
N ALA A 256 -5.79 32.73 22.74
CA ALA A 256 -4.84 32.89 23.83
C ALA A 256 -4.92 34.30 24.44
N THR A 257 -5.05 35.34 23.62
CA THR A 257 -5.24 36.71 24.12
C THR A 257 -6.57 36.84 24.88
N ALA A 258 -7.65 36.26 24.37
CA ALA A 258 -8.95 36.22 25.05
C ALA A 258 -8.87 35.48 26.39
N ALA A 259 -8.26 34.29 26.42
CA ALA A 259 -8.09 33.52 27.65
C ALA A 259 -7.22 34.26 28.68
N LEU A 260 -6.15 34.93 28.24
CA LEU A 260 -5.28 35.72 29.12
C LEU A 260 -5.93 37.02 29.60
N THR A 261 -6.80 37.65 28.80
CA THR A 261 -7.63 38.78 29.26
C THR A 261 -8.65 38.32 30.29
N ASP A 262 -9.30 37.19 30.09
CA ASP A 262 -10.29 36.63 31.02
C ASP A 262 -9.66 36.22 32.35
N GLN A 263 -8.45 35.67 32.31
CA GLN A 263 -7.65 35.38 33.51
C GLN A 263 -7.09 36.63 34.19
N GLY A 264 -7.29 37.82 33.61
CA GLY A 264 -6.86 39.09 34.18
C GLY A 264 -5.35 39.33 34.12
N VAL A 265 -4.62 38.60 33.26
CA VAL A 265 -3.19 38.81 33.03
C VAL A 265 -2.96 40.11 32.27
N PHE A 266 -3.79 40.37 31.25
CA PHE A 266 -3.87 41.68 30.60
C PHE A 266 -4.85 42.56 31.35
N TYR A 267 -4.33 43.60 32.00
CA TYR A 267 -5.11 44.58 32.75
C TYR A 267 -4.74 45.99 32.30
N ASP A 268 -5.68 46.92 32.48
CA ASP A 268 -5.39 48.34 32.28
C ASP A 268 -4.46 48.85 33.40
N PRO A 269 -3.22 49.27 33.06
CA PRO A 269 -2.26 49.75 34.05
C PRO A 269 -2.79 50.96 34.83
N LEU A 270 -3.60 51.81 34.20
CA LEU A 270 -4.18 52.98 34.85
C LEU A 270 -5.19 52.56 35.91
N ARG A 271 -6.11 51.66 35.55
CA ARG A 271 -7.10 51.13 36.49
C ARG A 271 -6.44 50.47 37.70
N ARG A 272 -5.40 49.66 37.48
CA ARG A 272 -4.68 48.98 38.57
C ARG A 272 -3.90 49.95 39.46
N GLN A 273 -3.32 51.01 38.89
CA GLN A 273 -2.69 52.07 39.67
C GLN A 273 -3.70 52.83 40.53
N VAL A 274 -4.89 53.10 39.99
CA VAL A 274 -5.97 53.74 40.75
C VAL A 274 -6.42 52.84 41.90
N GLU A 275 -6.70 51.56 41.63
CA GLU A 275 -7.16 50.59 42.64
C GLU A 275 -6.11 50.36 43.75
N ASN A 276 -4.83 50.23 43.41
CA ASN A 276 -3.79 49.90 44.39
C ASN A 276 -3.17 51.11 45.10
N ASN A 277 -3.08 52.28 44.45
CA ASN A 277 -2.38 53.43 45.02
C ASN A 277 -3.36 54.54 45.41
N PHE A 278 -4.22 54.95 44.48
CA PHE A 278 -5.12 56.08 44.70
C PHE A 278 -6.23 55.76 45.69
N MET A 279 -6.89 54.59 45.57
CA MET A 279 -7.99 54.23 46.46
C MET A 279 -7.54 54.12 47.93
N PRO A 280 -6.43 53.45 48.29
CA PRO A 280 -5.94 53.44 49.67
C PRO A 280 -5.54 54.83 50.17
N TRP A 281 -4.90 55.65 49.32
CA TRP A 281 -4.59 57.04 49.67
C TRP A 281 -5.85 57.88 49.92
N MET A 282 -6.87 57.76 49.08
CA MET A 282 -8.14 58.47 49.23
C MET A 282 -8.87 58.04 50.50
N TYR A 283 -8.97 56.73 50.76
CA TYR A 283 -9.60 56.20 51.97
C TYR A 283 -8.85 56.59 53.23
N SER A 284 -7.51 56.52 53.24
CA SER A 284 -6.70 56.97 54.37
C SER A 284 -6.87 58.46 54.63
N THR A 285 -6.84 59.29 53.58
CA THR A 285 -7.06 60.74 53.69
C THR A 285 -8.46 61.05 54.22
N ALA A 286 -9.49 60.42 53.68
CA ALA A 286 -10.86 60.53 54.19
C ALA A 286 -10.97 60.09 55.65
N ASN A 287 -10.30 59.01 56.04
CA ASN A 287 -10.25 58.54 57.42
C ASN A 287 -9.53 59.53 58.35
N THR A 288 -8.47 60.20 57.89
CA THR A 288 -7.80 61.26 58.68
C THR A 288 -8.72 62.46 58.90
N VAL A 289 -9.49 62.87 57.88
CA VAL A 289 -10.46 63.97 58.00
C VAL A 289 -11.61 63.58 58.93
N ALA A 290 -12.15 62.38 58.77
CA ALA A 290 -13.19 61.83 59.66
C ALA A 290 -12.69 61.73 61.11
N SER A 291 -11.47 61.24 61.33
CA SER A 291 -10.84 61.15 62.66
C SER A 291 -10.58 62.53 63.27
N LYS A 292 -10.12 63.51 62.47
CA LYS A 292 -9.99 64.91 62.91
C LYS A 292 -11.34 65.51 63.31
N LYS A 293 -12.39 65.26 62.54
CA LYS A 293 -13.75 65.73 62.88
C LYS A 293 -14.29 65.03 64.13
N GLN A 294 -14.04 63.73 64.29
CA GLN A 294 -14.47 62.97 65.45
C GLN A 294 -13.72 63.39 66.73
N THR A 295 -12.42 63.62 66.64
CA THR A 295 -11.62 64.16 67.76
C THR A 295 -12.04 65.57 68.11
N ALA A 296 -12.21 66.46 67.13
CA ALA A 296 -12.73 67.81 67.36
C ALA A 296 -14.11 67.78 68.02
N ARG A 297 -15.02 66.90 67.56
CA ARG A 297 -16.33 66.71 68.18
C ARG A 297 -16.22 66.25 69.63
N ARG A 298 -15.36 65.27 69.92
CA ARG A 298 -15.11 64.82 71.31
C ARG A 298 -14.55 65.93 72.19
N LEU A 299 -13.62 66.74 71.68
CA LEU A 299 -13.08 67.88 72.41
C LEU A 299 -14.15 68.95 72.68
N VAL A 300 -15.02 69.23 71.71
CA VAL A 300 -16.15 70.15 71.91
C VAL A 300 -17.14 69.58 72.92
N GLU A 301 -17.47 68.29 72.84
CA GLU A 301 -18.33 67.62 73.82
C GLU A 301 -17.72 67.66 75.23
N ASP A 302 -16.41 67.47 75.37
CA ASP A 302 -15.68 67.57 76.64
C ASP A 302 -15.65 69.00 77.19
N VAL A 303 -15.38 70.01 76.35
CA VAL A 303 -15.43 71.44 76.75
C VAL A 303 -16.85 71.83 77.17
N VAL A 304 -17.88 71.43 76.41
CA VAL A 304 -19.27 71.67 76.77
C VAL A 304 -19.61 70.96 78.08
N GLY A 305 -19.18 69.70 78.25
CA GLY A 305 -19.34 68.96 79.50
C GLY A 305 -18.69 69.66 80.70
N ALA A 306 -17.44 70.11 80.57
CA ALA A 306 -16.70 70.83 81.61
C ALA A 306 -17.34 72.19 81.94
N THR A 307 -17.83 72.93 80.94
CA THR A 307 -18.51 74.21 81.18
C THR A 307 -19.87 74.03 81.87
N LEU A 308 -20.66 73.01 81.49
CA LEU A 308 -21.90 72.66 82.18
C LEU A 308 -21.64 72.22 83.63
N HIS A 309 -20.61 71.39 83.84
CA HIS A 309 -20.15 70.98 85.17
C HIS A 309 -19.79 72.20 86.04
N HIS A 310 -18.99 73.13 85.50
CA HIS A 310 -18.63 74.35 86.20
C HIS A 310 -19.85 75.23 86.51
N GLN A 311 -20.80 75.36 85.57
CA GLN A 311 -22.04 76.11 85.78
C GLN A 311 -22.92 75.50 86.89
N GLN A 312 -23.02 74.17 86.97
CA GLN A 312 -23.76 73.48 88.03
C GLN A 312 -23.14 73.72 89.40
N ILE A 313 -21.81 73.66 89.51
CA ILE A 313 -21.09 73.97 90.76
C ILE A 313 -21.32 75.41 91.18
N LEU A 314 -21.21 76.38 90.26
CA LEU A 314 -21.48 77.80 90.58
C LEU A 314 -22.92 78.03 91.01
N ARG A 315 -23.89 77.37 90.36
CA ARG A 315 -25.31 77.42 90.78
C ARG A 315 -25.50 76.86 92.19
N TYR A 316 -24.83 75.74 92.50
CA TYR A 316 -24.87 75.16 93.84
C TYR A 316 -24.28 76.12 94.89
N ILE A 317 -23.10 76.70 94.63
CA ILE A 317 -22.48 77.71 95.51
C ILE A 317 -23.39 78.93 95.70
N ALA A 318 -24.04 79.40 94.64
CA ALA A 318 -25.01 80.50 94.74
C ALA A 318 -26.22 80.13 95.61
N SER A 319 -26.71 78.89 95.52
CA SER A 319 -27.80 78.41 96.40
C SER A 319 -27.36 78.29 97.87
N LEU A 320 -26.08 78.05 98.13
CA LEU A 320 -25.54 77.99 99.50
C LEU A 320 -25.45 79.39 100.15
N HIS A 321 -25.41 80.47 99.36
CA HIS A 321 -25.37 81.83 99.88
C HIS A 321 -26.58 82.18 100.75
N THR A 322 -27.75 81.58 100.50
CA THR A 322 -28.96 81.82 101.31
C THR A 322 -28.89 81.19 102.70
N HIS A 323 -27.89 80.34 102.98
CA HIS A 323 -27.74 79.60 104.24
C HIS A 323 -26.53 80.08 105.07
N VAL A 324 -25.88 81.20 104.70
CA VAL A 324 -24.73 81.75 105.44
C VAL A 324 -25.19 82.49 106.70
N GLN A 325 -24.65 82.12 107.86
CA GLN A 325 -24.76 82.88 109.11
C GLN A 325 -23.35 83.19 109.65
N GLU A 326 -23.06 84.46 109.94
CA GLU A 326 -21.77 84.93 110.47
C GLU A 326 -20.54 84.40 109.69
N ASN A 327 -20.60 84.49 108.35
CA ASN A 327 -19.52 84.09 107.43
C ASN A 327 -19.14 82.59 107.47
N SER A 328 -20.00 81.75 108.07
CA SER A 328 -19.86 80.29 108.12
C SER A 328 -21.08 79.59 107.49
N ILE A 329 -20.86 78.41 106.90
CA ILE A 329 -21.92 77.57 106.31
C ILE A 329 -21.90 76.18 106.93
N THR A 330 -23.09 75.63 107.15
CA THR A 330 -23.35 74.21 107.39
C THR A 330 -24.02 73.61 106.16
N LEU A 331 -23.38 72.62 105.53
CA LEU A 331 -23.89 71.92 104.36
C LEU A 331 -24.69 70.71 104.84
N PRO A 332 -25.99 70.57 104.52
CA PRO A 332 -26.76 69.38 104.86
C PRO A 332 -26.40 68.22 103.91
N VAL A 333 -25.89 67.11 104.45
CA VAL A 333 -25.33 65.99 103.67
C VAL A 333 -26.23 64.75 103.67
N GLY A 334 -27.36 64.78 104.39
CA GLY A 334 -28.27 63.64 104.54
C GLY A 334 -28.85 63.03 103.25
N HIS A 335 -28.75 63.72 102.11
CA HIS A 335 -29.16 63.20 100.79
C HIS A 335 -28.13 62.22 100.18
N ARG A 336 -26.94 62.07 100.77
CA ARG A 336 -25.88 61.15 100.34
C ARG A 336 -25.48 60.21 101.48
N PRO A 337 -26.00 58.96 101.50
CA PRO A 337 -25.73 58.00 102.58
C PRO A 337 -24.28 57.51 102.61
N ALA A 338 -23.51 57.72 101.53
CA ALA A 338 -22.10 57.34 101.43
C ALA A 338 -21.17 58.13 102.39
N TYR A 339 -21.61 59.29 102.87
CA TYR A 339 -20.81 60.14 103.74
C TYR A 339 -21.01 59.87 105.23
N GLY A 340 -22.08 59.17 105.65
CA GLY A 340 -22.31 58.82 107.06
C GLY A 340 -22.48 60.00 108.02
N LEU A 341 -22.72 61.21 107.50
CA LEU A 341 -22.80 62.47 108.24
C LEU A 341 -24.13 63.18 107.95
N GLU A 342 -24.74 63.80 108.97
CA GLU A 342 -25.97 64.60 108.78
C GLU A 342 -25.67 65.99 108.15
N GLY A 343 -24.48 66.55 108.42
CA GLY A 343 -24.02 67.80 107.81
C GLY A 343 -22.51 68.03 107.94
N ILE A 344 -21.96 68.82 107.01
CA ILE A 344 -20.56 69.27 106.98
C ILE A 344 -20.53 70.75 107.36
N GLY A 345 -20.00 71.10 108.53
CA GLY A 345 -19.95 72.48 109.02
C GLY A 345 -19.73 72.61 110.53
N PRO A 346 -19.35 73.80 111.04
CA PRO A 346 -19.25 75.09 110.34
C PRO A 346 -17.93 75.28 109.59
N ILE A 347 -18.00 75.79 108.35
CA ILE A 347 -16.85 76.05 107.47
C ILE A 347 -16.91 77.50 106.95
N PRO A 348 -15.78 78.22 106.81
CA PRO A 348 -15.76 79.55 106.22
C PRO A 348 -16.23 79.55 104.76
N PHE A 349 -17.20 80.42 104.45
CA PHE A 349 -17.70 80.57 103.08
C PHE A 349 -16.67 81.25 102.18
N SER A 350 -16.52 80.74 100.96
CA SER A 350 -15.76 81.39 99.88
C SER A 350 -16.57 81.36 98.59
N PRO A 351 -16.64 82.47 97.82
CA PRO A 351 -17.29 82.50 96.52
C PRO A 351 -16.49 81.73 95.44
N VAL A 352 -15.22 81.42 95.70
CA VAL A 352 -14.37 80.64 94.80
C VAL A 352 -14.51 79.16 95.13
N GLY A 353 -15.11 78.39 94.21
CA GLY A 353 -15.41 76.96 94.43
C GLY A 353 -14.19 76.10 94.83
N ARG A 354 -12.99 76.39 94.30
CA ARG A 354 -11.78 75.64 94.68
C ARG A 354 -11.38 75.85 96.14
N ASP A 355 -11.59 77.04 96.68
CA ASP A 355 -11.20 77.35 98.06
C ASP A 355 -12.26 76.83 99.04
N LEU A 356 -13.53 76.86 98.64
CA LEU A 356 -14.60 76.22 99.38
C LEU A 356 -14.43 74.68 99.45
N ASP A 357 -14.02 74.04 98.34
CA ASP A 357 -13.74 72.59 98.33
C ASP A 357 -12.55 72.24 99.23
N LYS A 358 -11.49 73.06 99.25
CA LYS A 358 -10.36 72.90 100.19
C LYS A 358 -10.80 73.04 101.65
N HIS A 359 -11.71 73.98 101.95
CA HIS A 359 -12.22 74.13 103.31
C HIS A 359 -13.07 72.92 103.72
N ILE A 360 -13.83 72.33 102.80
CA ILE A 360 -14.57 71.09 102.99
C ILE A 360 -13.62 69.91 103.19
N ASP A 361 -12.59 69.77 102.35
CA ASP A 361 -11.55 68.76 102.48
C ASP A 361 -10.86 68.84 103.86
N ALA A 362 -10.48 70.04 104.30
CA ALA A 362 -9.83 70.25 105.60
C ALA A 362 -10.74 69.89 106.78
N TRP A 363 -12.04 70.23 106.70
CA TRP A 363 -13.01 69.88 107.73
C TRP A 363 -13.29 68.38 107.79
N VAL A 364 -13.46 67.72 106.62
CA VAL A 364 -13.69 66.28 106.54
C VAL A 364 -12.47 65.50 107.03
N GLN A 365 -11.25 65.92 106.71
CA GLN A 365 -10.02 65.30 107.23
C GLN A 365 -9.89 65.43 108.76
N ALA A 366 -10.32 66.56 109.33
CA ALA A 366 -10.26 66.77 110.78
C ALA A 366 -11.33 66.00 111.55
N ASN A 367 -12.55 65.88 111.01
CA ASN A 367 -13.71 65.39 111.75
C ASN A 367 -14.20 64.00 111.32
N ALA A 368 -13.90 63.57 110.09
CA ALA A 368 -14.38 62.30 109.51
C ALA A 368 -13.37 61.68 108.51
N PRO A 369 -12.20 61.22 108.96
CA PRO A 369 -11.11 60.73 108.10
C PRO A 369 -11.42 59.42 107.35
N HIS A 370 -12.54 58.76 107.66
CA HIS A 370 -12.98 57.52 107.01
C HIS A 370 -13.72 57.75 105.68
N VAL A 371 -14.08 59.00 105.37
CA VAL A 371 -14.76 59.36 104.13
C VAL A 371 -13.74 59.50 103.00
N ALA A 372 -13.88 58.68 101.96
CA ALA A 372 -13.04 58.77 100.76
C ALA A 372 -13.40 60.03 99.94
N ARG A 373 -12.38 60.78 99.51
CA ARG A 373 -12.56 61.96 98.66
C ARG A 373 -13.10 61.54 97.27
N PRO A 374 -14.22 62.11 96.79
CA PRO A 374 -14.73 61.85 95.45
C PRO A 374 -13.73 62.29 94.36
N PRO A 375 -13.72 61.65 93.18
CA PRO A 375 -12.75 61.93 92.12
C PRO A 375 -12.84 63.36 91.56
N LEU A 376 -14.00 64.01 91.66
CA LEU A 376 -14.25 65.39 91.20
C LEU A 376 -14.32 66.41 92.36
N GLY A 377 -14.03 66.00 93.61
CA GLY A 377 -14.15 66.84 94.81
C GLY A 377 -15.50 66.72 95.52
N PHE A 378 -15.55 67.16 96.79
CA PHE A 378 -16.77 67.04 97.62
C PHE A 378 -17.87 67.98 97.14
N LEU A 379 -17.53 69.17 96.63
CA LEU A 379 -18.51 70.09 96.06
C LEU A 379 -19.18 69.57 94.78
N ALA A 380 -18.42 68.93 93.89
CA ALA A 380 -18.95 68.34 92.67
C ALA A 380 -19.96 67.23 92.99
N ASP A 381 -19.63 66.42 93.99
CA ASP A 381 -20.48 65.36 94.45
C ASP A 381 -21.73 65.94 95.14
N LEU A 382 -21.62 66.90 96.07
CA LEU A 382 -22.79 67.54 96.69
C LEU A 382 -23.73 68.24 95.68
N ALA A 383 -23.21 68.73 94.55
CA ALA A 383 -24.00 69.30 93.46
C ALA A 383 -24.72 68.24 92.57
N GLY A 384 -24.62 66.94 92.89
CA GLY A 384 -25.29 65.86 92.17
C GLY A 384 -24.58 65.39 90.89
N ILE A 385 -23.31 65.76 90.73
CA ILE A 385 -22.53 65.48 89.52
C ILE A 385 -21.78 64.16 89.73
N LYS A 386 -21.90 63.23 88.77
CA LYS A 386 -21.21 61.93 88.79
C LYS A 386 -20.01 61.90 87.88
#